data_AF-A0A6M0S265-F1
#
_entry.id   AF-A0A6M0S265-F1
#
_cell.length_a   1.000
_cell.length_b   1.000
_cell.length_c   1.000
_cell.angle_alpha   90.00
_cell.angle_beta   90.00
_cell.angle_gamma   90.00
#
_symmetry.space_group_name_H-M   'P 1'
#
loop_
_entity.id
_entity.type
_entity.pdbx_description
1 polymer ?
#
loop_
_entity_poly.entity_id
_entity_poly.type
_entity_poly.pdbx_seq_one_letter_code
_entity_poly.pdbx_strand_id
1 'polypeptide(L)' 'MEIVVVIGAIAISILVFTWLIKVVKATLKTAFLAALILLGLQIFFGIGPTAIWEAIRDFVGQQAGNIPR' A
#
# COMPACT_ATOMS: atom_id res chain seq x y z
N MET A 1 -28.38 7.48 -29.83
CA MET A 1 -26.95 7.18 -29.57
C MET A 1 -26.43 7.91 -28.34
N GLU A 2 -26.68 9.22 -28.19
CA GLU A 2 -26.17 10.01 -27.05
C GLU A 2 -26.70 9.55 -25.68
N ILE A 3 -27.99 9.23 -25.56
CA ILE A 3 -28.59 8.74 -24.30
C ILE A 3 -27.95 7.45 -23.80
N VAL A 4 -27.55 6.56 -24.71
CA VAL A 4 -26.89 5.29 -24.34
C VAL A 4 -25.51 5.56 -23.74
N VAL A 5 -24.77 6.53 -24.31
CA VAL A 5 -23.47 6.95 -23.79
C VAL A 5 -23.61 7.61 -22.42
N VAL A 6 -24.60 8.49 -22.24
CA VAL A 6 -24.87 9.15 -20.95
C VAL A 6 -25.19 8.14 -19.85
N ILE A 7 -26.08 7.18 -20.14
CA ILE A 7 -26.44 6.12 -19.18
C ILE A 7 -25.23 5.24 -18.86
N GLY A 8 -24.43 4.87 -19.88
CA GLY A 8 -23.19 4.11 -19.69
C GLY A 8 -22.17 4.84 -18.82
N ALA A 9 -21.99 6.15 -19.04
CA ALA A 9 -21.08 6.97 -18.25
C ALA A 9 -21.52 7.06 -16.78
N ILE A 10 -22.82 7.24 -16.51
CA ILE A 10 -23.37 7.26 -15.15
C ILE A 10 -23.14 5.91 -14.47
N ALA A 11 -23.43 4.80 -15.15
CA ALA A 11 -23.24 3.46 -14.61
C ALA A 11 -21.77 3.17 -14.26
N ILE A 12 -20.83 3.49 -15.16
CA ILE A 12 -19.39 3.31 -14.91
C ILE A 12 -18.91 4.24 -13.80
N SER A 13 -19.37 5.50 -13.76
CA SER A 13 -19.00 6.44 -12.71
C SER A 13 -19.40 5.91 -11.32
N ILE A 14 -20.62 5.40 -11.17
CA ILE A 14 -21.09 4.80 -9.90
C ILE A 14 -20.29 3.53 -9.57
N LEU A 15 -19.97 2.70 -10.57
CA LEU A 15 -19.17 1.50 -10.37
C LEU A 15 -17.76 1.84 -9.85
N VAL A 16 -17.09 2.80 -10.49
CA VAL A 16 -15.76 3.25 -10.08
C VAL A 16 -15.82 3.92 -8.71
N PHE A 17 -16.83 4.75 -8.45
CA PHE A 17 -17.00 5.42 -7.17
C PHE A 17 -17.19 4.42 -6.02
N THR A 18 -18.08 3.44 -6.19
CA THR A 18 -18.30 2.40 -5.18
C THR A 18 -17.08 1.51 -4.99
N TRP A 19 -16.37 1.18 -6.07
CA TRP A 19 -15.11 0.46 -5.99
C TRP A 19 -14.04 1.26 -5.24
N LEU A 20 -13.90 2.55 -5.50
CA LEU A 20 -12.93 3.42 -4.83
C LEU A 20 -13.13 3.43 -3.31
N ILE A 21 -14.37 3.54 -2.84
CA ILE A 21 -14.67 3.47 -1.41
C ILE A 21 -14.25 2.12 -0.81
N LYS A 22 -14.45 1.01 -1.53
CA LYS A 22 -14.01 -0.32 -1.09
C LYS A 22 -12.48 -0.41 -1.02
N VAL A 23 -11.78 0.12 -2.04
CA VAL A 23 -10.32 0.15 -2.08
C VAL A 23 -9.74 0.98 -0.95
N VAL A 24 -10.27 2.18 -0.71
CA VAL A 24 -9.83 3.04 0.41
C VAL A 24 -10.00 2.30 1.73
N LYS A 25 -11.15 1.66 1.97
CA LYS A 25 -11.37 0.86 3.19
C LYS A 25 -10.41 -0.32 3.29
N ALA A 26 -10.14 -1.01 2.19
CA ALA A 26 -9.18 -2.12 2.17
C ALA A 26 -7.76 -1.64 2.49
N THR A 27 -7.31 -0.55 1.85
CA THR A 27 -6.00 0.07 2.09
C THR A 27 -5.88 0.55 3.53
N LEU A 28 -6.90 1.22 4.08
CA LEU A 28 -6.90 1.65 5.47
C LEU A 28 -6.78 0.46 6.43
N LYS A 29 -7.50 -0.64 6.17
CA LYS A 29 -7.39 -1.86 6.99
C LYS A 29 -5.98 -2.42 6.94
N THR A 30 -5.39 -2.55 5.74
CA THR A 30 -4.02 -3.05 5.57
C THR A 30 -3.00 -2.13 6.23
N ALA A 31 -3.11 -0.81 6.03
CA ALA A 31 -2.22 0.17 6.64
C ALA A 31 -2.34 0.17 8.17
N PHE A 32 -3.55 0.01 8.71
CA PHE A 32 -3.79 -0.09 10.15
C PHE A 32 -3.16 -1.36 10.73
N LEU A 33 -3.34 -2.52 10.09
CA LEU A 33 -2.68 -3.75 10.52
C LEU A 33 -1.15 -3.63 10.45
N ALA A 34 -0.62 -3.06 9.36
CA ALA A 34 0.81 -2.82 9.23
C ALA A 34 1.33 -1.89 10.34
N ALA A 35 0.62 -0.79 10.61
CA ALA A 35 0.95 0.11 11.71
C ALA A 35 0.89 -0.58 13.07
N LEU A 36 -0.11 -1.44 13.31
CA LEU A 36 -0.23 -2.21 14.55
C LEU A 36 0.94 -3.20 14.72
N ILE A 37 1.35 -3.88 13.66
CA ILE A 37 2.50 -4.79 13.67
C ILE A 37 3.79 -4.01 13.95
N LEU A 38 4.00 -2.89 13.25
CA LEU A 38 5.16 -2.02 13.45
C LEU A 38 5.20 -1.43 14.85
N LEU A 39 4.04 -1.01 15.38
CA LEU A 39 3.90 -0.51 16.75
C LEU A 39 4.22 -1.62 17.76
N GLY A 40 3.73 -2.83 17.54
CA GLY A 40 4.08 -3.99 18.37
C GLY A 40 5.59 -4.22 18.37
N LEU A 41 6.22 -4.25 17.19
CA LEU A 41 7.67 -4.41 17.08
C LEU A 41 8.42 -3.29 17.81
N GLN A 42 7.97 -2.04 17.66
CA GLN A 42 8.56 -0.90 18.34
C GLN A 42 8.45 -1.01 19.88
N ILE A 43 7.31 -1.48 20.39
CA ILE A 43 7.10 -1.64 21.84
C ILE A 43 7.91 -2.83 22.39
N PHE A 44 7.95 -3.96 21.69
CA PHE A 44 8.62 -5.17 22.17
C PHE A 44 10.16 -5.15 21.97
N PHE A 45 10.64 -4.61 20.85
CA PHE A 45 12.06 -4.63 20.49
C PHE A 45 12.73 -3.25 20.56
N GLY A 46 11.97 -2.16 20.69
CA GLY A 46 12.51 -0.79 20.69
C GLY A 46 12.94 -0.29 19.31
N ILE A 47 12.73 -1.07 18.25
CA ILE A 47 13.20 -0.76 16.88
C ILE A 47 12.09 -0.02 16.14
N GLY A 48 12.38 1.19 15.70
CA GLY A 48 11.45 2.00 14.91
C GLY A 48 11.30 1.50 13.47
N PRO A 49 10.19 1.85 12.79
CA PRO A 49 9.96 1.49 11.39
C PRO A 49 11.05 2.02 10.43
N THR A 50 11.69 3.13 10.77
CA THR A 50 12.83 3.69 10.02
C THR A 50 14.05 2.76 10.03
N ALA A 51 14.34 2.12 11.16
CA ALA A 51 15.46 1.19 11.27
C ALA A 51 15.24 -0.09 10.43
N ILE A 52 14.00 -0.55 10.29
CA ILE A 52 13.65 -1.65 9.38
C ILE A 52 13.92 -1.23 7.93
N TRP A 53 13.53 -0.01 7.56
CA TRP A 53 13.74 0.53 6.22
C TRP A 53 15.23 0.69 5.88
N GLU A 54 16.02 1.16 6.84
CA GLU A 54 17.48 1.24 6.74
C GLU A 54 18.09 -0.15 6.55
N ALA A 55 17.70 -1.14 7.36
CA ALA A 55 18.19 -2.51 7.23
C ALA A 55 17.86 -3.14 5.86
N ILE A 56 16.66 -2.89 5.33
CA ILE A 56 16.27 -3.36 3.99
C ILE A 56 17.11 -2.65 2.92
N ARG A 57 17.29 -1.33 3.03
CA ARG A 57 18.10 -0.55 2.09
C ARG A 57 19.55 -1.04 2.07
N ASP A 58 20.13 -1.31 3.23
CA ASP A 58 21.49 -1.81 3.35
C ASP A 58 21.63 -3.22 2.77
N PHE A 59 20.65 -4.09 3.02
CA PHE A 59 20.62 -5.44 2.45
C PHE A 59 20.50 -5.43 0.92
N VAL A 60 19.61 -4.59 0.36
CA VAL A 60 19.42 -4.44 -1.08
C VAL A 60 20.64 -3.76 -1.73
N GLY A 61 21.21 -2.74 -1.08
CA GLY A 61 22.43 -2.08 -1.51
C GLY A 61 23.63 -3.03 -1.57
N GLN A 62 23.75 -3.94 -0.59
CA GLN A 62 24.77 -4.98 -0.58
C GLN A 62 24.59 -6.01 -1.71
N GLN A 63 23.35 -6.39 -2.05
CA GLN A 63 23.10 -7.27 -3.21
C GLN A 63 23.49 -6.62 -4.54
N ALA A 64 23.26 -5.32 -4.72
CA ALA A 64 23.65 -4.60 -5.94
C ALA A 64 25.18 -4.48 -6.10
N GLY A 65 25.94 -4.53 -5.00
CA GLY A 65 27.40 -4.55 -5.01
C GLY A 65 28.02 -5.93 -5.25
N ASN A 66 27.23 -7.02 -5.17
CA ASN A 66 27.69 -8.40 -5.30
C ASN A 66 27.34 -9.00 -6.67
N ILE A 67 27.35 -8.20 -7.75
CA ILE A 67 27.34 -8.73 -9.11
C ILE A 67 28.81 -9.04 -9.46
N PRO A 68 29.24 -10.33 -9.47
CA PRO A 68 30.55 -10.68 -9.97
C PRO A 68 30.61 -10.28 -11.46
N ARG A 69 31.59 -9.45 -11.80
CA ARG A 69 31.87 -9.02 -13.18
C ARG A 69 32.32 -10.19 -14.05
#